data_AF-A0A844ZIM7-F1
#
_entry.id   AF-A0A844ZIM7-F1
#
_cell.length_a   1.000
_cell.length_b   1.000
_cell.length_c   1.000
_cell.angle_alpha   90.00
_cell.angle_beta   90.00
_cell.angle_gamma   90.00
#
_symmetry.space_group_name_H-M   'P 1'
#
loop_
_entity.id
_entity.type
_entity.pdbx_description
1 polymer ?
#
loop_
_entity_poly.entity_id
_entity_poly.type
_entity_poly.pdbx_seq_one_letter_code
_entity_poly.pdbx_strand_id
1 'polypeptide(L)'
;MAPSAVEAHQLSVLNASEHRVPAHLLSASDEMKQAMIEEEGARKTVYLDVAGNPTVGVGHLVTPDDGLSVGDRISDDQILDLLEKDLRIAERAAVRLLGDLPVHQHEFDALVDLIFNVGEGNVSERASPRLNQAIASGDYQGIADELSYHHAAGSKAKGLIYRSERRANIFMEASYDDPREIGSGQFT
;
A
#
# COMPACT_ATOMS: atom_id res chain seq x y z
N MET A 1 17.81 14.83 -26.67
CA MET A 1 16.42 14.35 -26.66
C MET A 1 16.00 14.22 -25.21
N ALA A 2 14.84 14.73 -24.82
CA ALA A 2 14.31 14.48 -23.49
C ALA A 2 13.84 13.02 -23.38
N PRO A 3 14.03 12.34 -22.24
CA PRO A 3 13.58 10.96 -22.07
C PRO A 3 12.06 10.85 -22.24
N SER A 4 11.61 9.70 -22.74
CA SER A 4 10.18 9.35 -22.76
C SER A 4 9.62 9.23 -21.33
N ALA A 5 8.29 9.27 -21.16
CA ALA A 5 7.67 9.13 -19.83
C ALA A 5 8.06 7.81 -19.14
N VAL A 6 8.23 6.73 -19.91
CA VAL A 6 8.68 5.42 -19.41
C VAL A 6 10.14 5.47 -18.99
N GLU A 7 11.02 6.06 -19.79
CA GLU A 7 12.44 6.24 -19.41
C GLU A 7 12.61 7.18 -18.22
N ALA A 8 11.81 8.24 -18.13
CA ALA A 8 11.83 9.18 -17.01
C ALA A 8 11.39 8.49 -15.71
N HIS A 9 10.36 7.64 -15.77
CA HIS A 9 9.93 6.82 -14.65
C HIS A 9 10.99 5.78 -14.27
N GLN A 10 11.60 5.10 -15.25
CA GLN A 10 12.62 4.10 -14.97
C GLN A 10 13.90 4.71 -14.41
N LEU A 11 14.30 5.90 -14.89
CA LEU A 11 15.40 6.69 -14.31
C LEU A 11 15.05 7.21 -12.92
N SER A 12 13.79 7.59 -12.65
CA SER A 12 13.38 8.03 -11.31
C SER A 12 13.37 6.87 -10.32
N VAL A 13 12.87 5.69 -10.71
CA VAL A 13 12.87 4.47 -9.89
C VAL A 13 14.29 4.02 -9.54
N LEU A 14 15.21 3.96 -10.52
CA LEU A 14 16.61 3.58 -10.28
C LEU A 14 17.33 4.56 -9.34
N ASN A 15 16.98 5.84 -9.39
CA ASN A 15 17.51 6.84 -8.47
C ASN A 15 16.86 6.71 -7.08
N ALA A 16 15.56 6.43 -7.01
CA ALA A 16 14.79 6.30 -5.78
C ALA A 16 15.13 5.08 -4.92
N SER A 17 15.78 4.05 -5.51
CA SER A 17 16.35 2.93 -4.75
C SER A 17 17.68 3.26 -4.07
N GLU A 18 18.40 4.27 -4.54
CA GLU A 18 19.71 4.67 -4.01
C GLU A 18 19.65 5.97 -3.18
N HIS A 19 18.68 6.83 -3.50
CA HIS A 19 18.51 8.15 -2.91
C HIS A 19 17.03 8.49 -2.74
N ARG A 20 16.72 9.26 -1.70
CA ARG A 20 15.37 9.81 -1.53
C ARG A 20 15.06 10.86 -2.58
N VAL A 21 13.89 10.79 -3.19
CA VAL A 21 13.41 11.74 -4.21
C VAL A 21 12.02 12.29 -3.85
N PRO A 22 11.60 13.43 -4.42
CA PRO A 22 10.24 13.94 -4.20
C PRO A 22 9.15 12.93 -4.56
N ALA A 23 8.17 12.75 -3.68
CA ALA A 23 7.13 11.72 -3.81
C ALA A 23 6.32 11.81 -5.11
N HIS A 24 6.15 13.01 -5.69
CA HIS A 24 5.42 13.18 -6.95
C HIS A 24 6.12 12.59 -8.18
N LEU A 25 7.36 12.10 -8.04
CA LEU A 25 8.11 11.38 -9.08
C LEU A 25 7.97 9.86 -8.97
N LEU A 26 7.24 9.38 -7.96
CA LEU A 26 7.08 7.97 -7.62
C LEU A 26 5.64 7.51 -7.89
N SER A 27 5.51 6.21 -8.10
CA SER A 27 4.25 5.47 -8.15
C SER A 27 4.48 4.12 -7.47
N ALA A 28 3.40 3.41 -7.13
CA ALA A 28 3.47 2.08 -6.54
C ALA A 28 4.34 1.15 -7.41
N SER A 29 5.35 0.53 -6.78
CA SER A 29 6.22 -0.44 -7.46
C SER A 29 5.49 -1.74 -7.81
N ASP A 30 6.09 -2.53 -8.70
CA ASP A 30 5.53 -3.85 -9.05
C ASP A 30 5.70 -4.84 -7.89
N GLU A 31 6.79 -4.72 -7.12
CA GLU A 31 7.01 -5.47 -5.88
C GLU A 31 5.91 -5.18 -4.85
N MET A 32 5.52 -3.91 -4.69
CA MET A 32 4.41 -3.53 -3.82
C MET A 32 3.08 -4.13 -4.28
N LYS A 33 2.76 -4.02 -5.59
CA LYS A 33 1.52 -4.60 -6.14
C LYS A 33 1.45 -6.11 -5.90
N GLN A 34 2.56 -6.81 -6.13
CA GLN A 34 2.66 -8.24 -5.88
C GLN A 34 2.47 -8.57 -4.39
N ALA A 35 3.10 -7.80 -3.49
CA ALA A 35 2.93 -7.95 -2.06
C ALA A 35 1.47 -7.79 -1.60
N MET A 36 0.76 -6.80 -2.11
CA MET A 36 -0.66 -6.57 -1.78
C MET A 36 -1.55 -7.72 -2.26
N ILE A 37 -1.30 -8.26 -3.46
CA ILE A 37 -2.03 -9.41 -4.00
C ILE A 37 -1.86 -10.64 -3.11
N GLU A 38 -0.64 -10.87 -2.59
CA GLU A 38 -0.34 -11.98 -1.68
C GLU A 38 -0.97 -11.82 -0.28
N GLU A 39 -1.09 -10.58 0.21
CA GLU A 39 -1.69 -10.28 1.52
C GLU A 39 -3.21 -10.45 1.53
N GLU A 40 -3.90 -9.74 0.64
CA GLU A 40 -5.37 -9.71 0.54
C GLU A 40 -5.92 -10.99 -0.09
N GLY A 41 -5.17 -11.55 -1.04
CA GLY A 41 -5.68 -12.49 -2.03
C GLY A 41 -6.58 -11.80 -3.06
N ALA A 42 -6.54 -12.28 -4.30
CA ALA A 42 -7.40 -11.78 -5.36
C ALA A 42 -8.71 -12.59 -5.46
N ARG A 43 -9.86 -11.96 -5.20
CA ARG A 43 -11.17 -12.60 -5.34
C ARG A 43 -11.82 -12.32 -6.68
N LYS A 44 -11.96 -13.35 -7.51
CA LYS A 44 -12.57 -13.25 -8.85
C LYS A 44 -14.09 -13.08 -8.84
N THR A 45 -14.75 -13.25 -7.70
CA THR A 45 -16.21 -13.13 -7.58
C THR A 45 -16.55 -12.03 -6.59
N VAL A 46 -17.46 -11.13 -6.96
CA VAL A 46 -17.96 -10.08 -6.07
C VAL A 46 -18.64 -10.71 -4.86
N TYR A 47 -18.19 -10.34 -3.66
CA TYR A 47 -18.70 -10.84 -2.38
C TYR A 47 -19.11 -9.69 -1.48
N LEU A 48 -19.84 -9.98 -0.39
CA LEU A 48 -20.08 -8.98 0.66
C LEU A 48 -18.96 -9.06 1.69
N ASP A 49 -18.29 -7.94 1.94
CA ASP A 49 -17.32 -7.83 3.03
C ASP A 49 -18.01 -7.96 4.42
N VAL A 50 -17.22 -7.83 5.49
CA VAL A 50 -17.76 -7.92 6.85
C VAL A 50 -18.72 -6.79 7.22
N ALA A 51 -18.67 -5.68 6.49
CA ALA A 51 -19.54 -4.53 6.67
C ALA A 51 -20.78 -4.60 5.77
N GLY A 52 -20.91 -5.63 4.93
CA GLY A 52 -22.01 -5.83 4.01
C GLY A 52 -21.87 -5.08 2.68
N ASN A 53 -20.66 -4.65 2.33
CA ASN A 53 -20.40 -3.93 1.08
C ASN A 53 -19.93 -4.87 -0.04
N PRO A 54 -20.42 -4.73 -1.28
CA PRO A 54 -19.91 -5.47 -2.43
C PRO A 54 -18.44 -5.17 -2.69
N THR A 55 -17.60 -6.21 -2.68
CA THR A 55 -16.13 -6.13 -2.80
C THR A 55 -15.62 -7.17 -3.79
N VAL A 56 -14.57 -6.88 -4.56
CA VAL A 56 -13.98 -7.81 -5.53
C VAL A 56 -12.48 -7.55 -5.73
N GLY A 57 -11.77 -8.45 -6.40
CA GLY A 57 -10.35 -8.31 -6.71
C GLY A 57 -9.50 -8.25 -5.45
N VAL A 58 -8.62 -7.26 -5.37
CA VAL A 58 -7.73 -7.00 -4.23
C VAL A 58 -8.38 -5.94 -3.33
N GLY A 59 -9.50 -6.30 -2.69
CA GLY A 59 -10.20 -5.41 -1.73
C GLY A 59 -10.95 -4.23 -2.35
N HIS A 60 -11.16 -4.20 -3.67
CA HIS A 60 -11.86 -3.11 -4.35
C HIS A 60 -13.34 -3.04 -3.93
N LEU A 61 -13.76 -1.91 -3.39
CA LEU A 61 -15.16 -1.62 -3.08
C LEU A 61 -15.91 -1.30 -4.37
N VAL A 62 -16.85 -2.17 -4.77
CA VAL A 62 -17.61 -1.99 -5.99
C VAL A 62 -18.49 -0.75 -5.90
N THR A 63 -18.33 0.14 -6.86
CA THR A 63 -19.12 1.35 -7.07
C THR A 63 -20.13 1.16 -8.20
N PRO A 64 -21.14 2.04 -8.33
CA PRO A 64 -22.08 1.98 -9.45
C PRO A 64 -21.41 2.05 -10.83
N ASP A 65 -20.26 2.74 -10.94
CA ASP A 65 -19.55 2.92 -12.21
C ASP A 65 -18.84 1.64 -12.68
N ASP A 66 -18.59 0.69 -11.77
CA ASP A 66 -17.96 -0.59 -12.13
C ASP A 66 -18.96 -1.55 -12.80
N GLY A 67 -20.27 -1.30 -12.64
CA GLY A 67 -21.32 -2.10 -13.28
C GLY A 67 -21.38 -3.55 -12.80
N LEU A 68 -20.83 -3.83 -11.61
CA LEU A 68 -20.76 -5.17 -11.02
C LEU A 68 -21.78 -5.34 -9.89
N SER A 69 -22.29 -6.56 -9.75
CA SER A 69 -23.20 -6.99 -8.69
C SER A 69 -22.64 -8.18 -7.92
N VAL A 70 -23.12 -8.40 -6.70
CA VAL A 70 -22.73 -9.57 -5.88
C VAL A 70 -22.97 -10.87 -6.67
N GLY A 71 -21.94 -11.70 -6.77
CA GLY A 71 -21.94 -12.94 -7.54
C GLY A 71 -21.32 -12.83 -8.94
N ASP A 72 -21.13 -11.63 -9.47
CA ASP A 72 -20.47 -11.43 -10.77
C ASP A 72 -19.00 -11.85 -10.70
N ARG A 73 -18.47 -12.31 -11.83
CA ARG A 73 -17.08 -12.73 -11.97
C ARG A 73 -16.31 -11.76 -12.85
N ILE A 74 -15.07 -11.48 -12.45
CA ILE A 74 -14.12 -10.66 -13.22
C ILE A 74 -12.88 -11.47 -13.60
N SER A 75 -12.24 -11.03 -14.69
CA SER A 75 -10.97 -11.57 -15.19
C SER A 75 -9.78 -11.09 -14.35
N ASP A 76 -8.62 -11.72 -14.55
CA ASP A 76 -7.38 -11.28 -13.90
C ASP A 76 -6.98 -9.87 -14.34
N ASP A 77 -7.14 -9.55 -15.62
CA ASP A 77 -6.88 -8.20 -16.16
C ASP A 77 -7.78 -7.16 -15.48
N GLN A 78 -9.07 -7.45 -15.29
CA GLN A 78 -9.97 -6.55 -14.56
C GLN A 78 -9.58 -6.38 -13.09
N ILE A 79 -9.00 -7.40 -12.45
CA ILE A 79 -8.50 -7.28 -11.08
C ILE A 79 -7.32 -6.32 -11.02
N LEU A 80 -6.39 -6.43 -11.98
CA LEU A 80 -5.25 -5.52 -12.08
C LEU A 80 -5.69 -4.10 -12.40
N ASP A 81 -6.61 -3.90 -13.34
CA ASP A 81 -7.15 -2.59 -13.69
C ASP A 81 -7.81 -1.88 -12.48
N LEU A 82 -8.57 -2.63 -11.68
CA LEU A 82 -9.20 -2.12 -10.46
C LEU A 82 -8.16 -1.80 -9.38
N LEU A 83 -7.18 -2.68 -9.18
CA LEU A 83 -6.07 -2.43 -8.26
C LEU A 83 -5.30 -1.16 -8.63
N GLU A 84 -4.95 -0.98 -9.91
CA GLU A 84 -4.28 0.23 -10.38
C GLU A 84 -5.14 1.48 -10.20
N LYS A 85 -6.46 1.39 -10.43
CA LYS A 85 -7.40 2.49 -10.21
C LYS A 85 -7.40 2.94 -8.75
N ASP A 86 -7.42 1.99 -7.83
CA ASP A 86 -7.43 2.26 -6.40
C ASP A 86 -6.07 2.77 -5.90
N LEU A 87 -4.97 2.18 -6.39
CA LEU A 87 -3.61 2.63 -6.09
C LEU A 87 -3.39 4.08 -6.51
N ARG A 88 -3.87 4.51 -7.67
CA ARG A 88 -3.79 5.92 -8.09
C ARG A 88 -4.44 6.88 -7.09
N ILE A 89 -5.47 6.45 -6.34
CA ILE A 89 -6.08 7.26 -5.29
C ILE A 89 -5.13 7.34 -4.08
N ALA A 90 -4.58 6.21 -3.65
CA ALA A 90 -3.64 6.12 -2.53
C ALA A 90 -2.33 6.87 -2.81
N GLU A 91 -1.75 6.74 -4.00
CA GLU A 91 -0.55 7.47 -4.44
C GLU A 91 -0.74 8.99 -4.35
N ARG A 92 -1.85 9.51 -4.89
CA ARG A 92 -2.13 10.95 -4.83
C ARG A 92 -2.27 11.44 -3.38
N ALA A 93 -2.85 10.62 -2.51
CA ALA A 93 -2.95 10.92 -1.09
C ALA A 93 -1.58 10.84 -0.39
N ALA A 94 -0.72 9.88 -0.73
CA ALA A 94 0.65 9.77 -0.24
C ALA A 94 1.49 10.99 -0.62
N VAL A 95 1.39 11.43 -1.88
CA VAL A 95 2.07 12.66 -2.35
C VAL A 95 1.62 13.89 -1.55
N ARG A 96 0.31 14.02 -1.27
CA ARG A 96 -0.20 15.11 -0.42
C ARG A 96 0.31 15.02 1.02
N LEU A 97 0.30 13.81 1.58
CA LEU A 97 0.74 13.56 2.95
C LEU A 97 2.22 13.89 3.13
N LEU A 98 3.07 13.50 2.18
CA LEU A 98 4.52 13.71 2.22
C LEU A 98 4.96 15.14 1.90
N GLY A 99 4.22 15.85 1.04
CA GLY A 99 4.60 17.18 0.58
C GLY A 99 5.98 17.19 -0.07
N ASP A 100 6.90 17.99 0.48
CA ASP A 100 8.26 18.14 -0.03
C ASP A 100 9.27 17.15 0.57
N LEU A 101 8.85 16.29 1.52
CA LEU A 101 9.75 15.31 2.13
C LEU A 101 10.17 14.29 1.06
N PRO A 102 11.47 14.19 0.73
CA PRO A 102 11.92 13.19 -0.21
C PRO A 102 11.87 11.81 0.46
N VAL A 103 11.54 10.76 -0.31
CA VAL A 103 11.46 9.38 0.18
C VAL A 103 12.09 8.42 -0.83
N HIS A 104 12.54 7.27 -0.36
CA HIS A 104 12.91 6.16 -1.25
C HIS A 104 11.64 5.51 -1.83
N GLN A 105 11.80 4.73 -2.91
CA GLN A 105 10.69 3.99 -3.51
C GLN A 105 9.96 3.10 -2.47
N HIS A 106 10.71 2.36 -1.66
CA HIS A 106 10.13 1.46 -0.65
C HIS A 106 9.40 2.21 0.50
N GLU A 107 9.91 3.38 0.91
CA GLU A 107 9.25 4.24 1.89
C GLU A 107 7.91 4.77 1.35
N PHE A 108 7.88 5.16 0.07
CA PHE A 108 6.66 5.58 -0.61
C PHE A 108 5.65 4.43 -0.70
N ASP A 109 6.09 3.25 -1.15
CA ASP A 109 5.25 2.06 -1.28
C ASP A 109 4.58 1.68 0.05
N ALA A 110 5.33 1.69 1.15
CA ALA A 110 4.76 1.41 2.48
C ALA A 110 3.68 2.44 2.92
N LEU A 111 3.85 3.72 2.57
CA LEU A 111 2.85 4.76 2.84
C LEU A 111 1.62 4.62 1.95
N VAL A 112 1.80 4.27 0.67
CA VAL A 112 0.70 3.95 -0.23
C VAL A 112 -0.09 2.75 0.30
N ASP A 113 0.58 1.71 0.81
CA ASP A 113 -0.08 0.54 1.40
C ASP A 113 -0.91 0.91 2.64
N LEU A 114 -0.36 1.75 3.52
CA LEU A 114 -1.10 2.25 4.67
C LEU A 114 -2.37 2.96 4.21
N ILE A 115 -2.25 3.89 3.27
CA ILE A 115 -3.38 4.69 2.79
C ILE A 115 -4.41 3.82 2.06
N PHE A 116 -3.97 2.82 1.31
CA PHE A 116 -4.87 1.85 0.69
C PHE A 116 -5.65 1.07 1.76
N ASN A 117 -4.99 0.65 2.83
CA ASN A 117 -5.59 -0.15 3.88
C ASN A 117 -6.56 0.64 4.76
N VAL A 118 -6.20 1.87 5.16
CA VAL A 118 -6.98 2.65 6.14
C VAL A 118 -7.75 3.81 5.51
N GLY A 119 -7.43 4.23 4.28
CA GLY A 119 -8.01 5.39 3.62
C GLY A 119 -7.40 6.74 4.04
N GLU A 120 -7.40 7.70 3.12
CA GLU A 120 -6.76 9.03 3.30
C GLU A 120 -7.23 9.78 4.56
N GLY A 121 -8.52 9.69 4.90
CA GLY A 121 -9.05 10.38 6.08
C GLY A 121 -8.38 9.95 7.39
N ASN A 122 -7.93 8.70 7.48
CA ASN A 122 -7.30 8.15 8.69
C ASN A 122 -5.83 8.56 8.82
N VAL A 123 -5.16 8.97 7.75
CA VAL A 123 -3.79 9.53 7.80
C VAL A 123 -3.76 11.06 7.94
N SER A 124 -4.91 11.73 8.05
CA SER A 124 -4.97 13.18 8.26
C SER A 124 -4.30 13.62 9.57
N GLU A 125 -3.84 14.88 9.64
CA GLU A 125 -3.23 15.48 10.85
C GLU A 125 -4.07 15.25 12.13
N ARG A 126 -5.40 15.28 12.00
CA ARG A 126 -6.32 15.07 13.13
C ARG A 126 -6.41 13.60 13.56
N ALA A 127 -6.40 12.68 12.61
CA ALA A 127 -6.56 11.25 12.87
C ALA A 127 -5.23 10.59 13.27
N SER A 128 -4.12 11.02 12.66
CA SER A 128 -2.78 10.48 12.85
C SER A 128 -1.75 11.60 13.10
N PRO A 129 -1.85 12.31 14.24
CA PRO A 129 -1.01 13.48 14.53
C PRO A 129 0.48 13.13 14.66
N ARG A 130 0.82 11.94 15.17
CA ARG A 130 2.23 11.52 15.33
C ARG A 130 2.88 11.23 13.97
N LEU A 131 2.17 10.55 13.06
CA LEU A 131 2.64 10.33 11.69
C LEU A 131 2.90 11.66 10.98
N ASN A 132 1.95 12.59 11.05
CA ASN A 132 2.10 13.90 10.42
C ASN A 132 3.22 14.73 11.05
N GLN A 133 3.40 14.66 12.38
CA GLN A 133 4.52 15.30 13.06
C GLN A 133 5.87 14.73 12.59
N ALA A 134 5.99 13.41 12.50
CA ALA A 134 7.20 12.74 12.05
C ALA A 134 7.55 13.12 10.61
N ILE A 135 6.56 13.16 9.71
CA ILE A 135 6.72 13.63 8.33
C ILE A 135 7.19 15.09 8.30
N ALA A 136 6.55 15.98 9.07
CA ALA A 136 6.89 17.39 9.11
C ALA A 136 8.32 17.65 9.62
N SER A 137 8.84 16.79 10.51
CA SER A 137 10.21 16.86 11.00
C SER A 137 11.23 16.06 10.18
N GLY A 138 10.80 15.32 9.16
CA GLY A 138 11.64 14.37 8.42
C GLY A 138 12.20 13.25 9.30
N ASP A 139 11.46 12.84 10.32
CA ASP A 139 11.80 11.75 11.22
C ASP A 139 11.33 10.42 10.64
N TYR A 140 12.16 9.83 9.77
CA TYR A 140 11.84 8.56 9.10
C TYR A 140 11.62 7.41 10.08
N GLN A 141 12.33 7.38 11.21
CA GLN A 141 12.09 6.37 12.24
C GLN A 141 10.72 6.57 12.89
N GLY A 142 10.37 7.81 13.21
CA GLY A 142 9.05 8.15 13.72
C GLY A 142 7.91 7.84 12.74
N ILE A 143 8.16 7.94 11.42
CA ILE A 143 7.20 7.48 10.41
C ILE A 143 7.02 5.96 10.51
N ALA A 144 8.12 5.20 10.49
CA ALA A 144 8.10 3.75 10.56
C ALA A 144 7.37 3.21 11.80
N ASP A 145 7.59 3.85 12.96
CA ASP A 145 6.95 3.48 14.22
C ASP A 145 5.41 3.60 14.15
N GLU A 146 4.88 4.55 13.36
CA GLU A 146 3.44 4.71 13.15
C GLU A 146 2.86 3.79 12.06
N LEU A 147 3.71 3.11 11.28
CA LEU A 147 3.27 2.09 10.29
C LEU A 147 3.03 0.71 10.93
N SER A 148 3.45 0.53 12.19
CA SER A 148 3.44 -0.74 12.89
C SER A 148 2.27 -0.89 13.89
N TYR A 149 1.50 -1.96 13.76
CA TYR A 149 0.37 -2.33 14.60
C TYR A 149 0.68 -3.60 15.39
N HIS A 150 0.98 -3.46 16.67
CA HIS A 150 1.41 -4.58 17.51
C HIS A 150 0.29 -5.27 18.31
N HIS A 151 -0.95 -4.76 18.26
CA HIS A 151 -2.04 -5.23 19.11
C HIS A 151 -3.36 -5.39 18.35
N ALA A 152 -3.83 -6.62 18.20
CA ALA A 152 -5.17 -6.90 17.70
C ALA A 152 -5.68 -8.28 18.18
N ALA A 153 -7.00 -8.43 18.42
CA ALA A 153 -7.61 -9.66 18.95
C ALA A 153 -8.35 -10.48 17.86
N GLY A 154 -8.04 -11.78 17.75
CA GLY A 154 -8.70 -12.73 16.83
C GLY A 154 -7.99 -12.96 15.49
N SER A 155 -8.55 -13.81 14.63
CA SER A 155 -7.87 -14.22 13.37
C SER A 155 -7.80 -13.11 12.32
N LYS A 156 -8.86 -12.29 12.18
CA LYS A 156 -8.85 -11.11 11.27
C LYS A 156 -7.80 -10.08 11.72
N ALA A 157 -7.64 -9.94 13.03
CA ALA A 157 -6.62 -9.15 13.67
C ALA A 157 -5.19 -9.66 13.39
N LYS A 158 -4.97 -10.98 13.34
CA LYS A 158 -3.67 -11.54 12.93
C LYS A 158 -3.29 -11.13 11.51
N GLY A 159 -4.24 -11.11 10.58
CA GLY A 159 -4.00 -10.62 9.21
C GLY A 159 -3.54 -9.17 9.17
N LEU A 160 -4.16 -8.31 10.00
CA LEU A 160 -3.75 -6.90 10.14
C LEU A 160 -2.35 -6.76 10.75
N ILE A 161 -1.98 -7.62 11.71
CA ILE A 161 -0.64 -7.63 12.30
C ILE A 161 0.40 -7.99 11.24
N TYR A 162 0.21 -9.07 10.48
CA TYR A 162 1.16 -9.48 9.44
C TYR A 162 1.33 -8.41 8.35
N ARG A 163 0.24 -7.80 7.90
CA ARG A 163 0.33 -6.68 6.95
C ARG A 163 1.08 -5.49 7.50
N SER A 164 0.86 -5.18 8.78
CA SER A 164 1.57 -4.10 9.43
C SER A 164 3.07 -4.38 9.57
N GLU A 165 3.43 -5.61 9.90
CA GLU A 165 4.81 -6.07 9.98
C GLU A 165 5.49 -6.00 8.61
N ARG A 166 4.84 -6.51 7.56
CA ARG A 166 5.35 -6.40 6.18
C ARG A 166 5.54 -4.94 5.78
N ARG A 167 4.57 -4.07 6.06
CA ARG A 167 4.67 -2.63 5.78
C ARG A 167 5.86 -1.97 6.48
N ALA A 168 6.08 -2.28 7.76
CA ALA A 168 7.23 -1.78 8.50
C ALA A 168 8.55 -2.28 7.90
N ASN A 169 8.62 -3.55 7.49
CA ASN A 169 9.79 -4.13 6.82
C ASN A 169 10.04 -3.49 5.45
N ILE A 170 9.00 -3.22 4.66
CA ILE A 170 9.13 -2.49 3.39
C ILE A 170 9.71 -1.11 3.67
N PHE A 171 9.16 -0.37 4.64
CA PHE A 171 9.61 0.99 4.93
C PHE A 171 11.06 1.04 5.42
N MET A 172 11.46 0.15 6.33
CA MET A 172 12.78 0.20 6.98
C MET A 172 13.88 -0.54 6.22
N GLU A 173 13.55 -1.67 5.61
CA GLU A 173 14.53 -2.64 5.09
C GLU A 173 14.40 -2.88 3.59
N ALA A 174 13.42 -2.24 2.93
CA ALA A 174 13.04 -2.53 1.54
C ALA A 174 12.74 -4.02 1.28
N SER A 175 12.33 -4.75 2.33
CA SER A 175 11.96 -6.16 2.23
C SER A 175 10.46 -6.28 2.01
N TYR A 176 10.11 -6.83 0.85
CA TYR A 176 8.74 -7.14 0.47
C TYR A 176 8.35 -8.57 0.83
N ASP A 177 9.13 -9.32 1.61
CA ASP A 177 8.84 -10.73 1.88
C ASP A 177 7.58 -10.89 2.75
N ASP A 178 6.84 -11.99 2.56
CA ASP A 178 5.68 -12.30 3.39
C ASP A 178 6.14 -12.78 4.79
N PRO A 179 5.83 -12.05 5.87
CA PRO A 179 6.25 -12.43 7.22
C PRO A 179 5.68 -13.78 7.69
N ARG A 180 4.58 -14.25 7.07
CA ARG A 180 4.00 -15.57 7.36
C ARG A 180 4.93 -16.71 6.95
N GLU A 181 5.73 -16.52 5.90
CA GLU A 181 6.64 -17.55 5.39
C GLU A 181 7.94 -17.58 6.20
N ILE A 182 8.44 -16.43 6.64
CA ILE A 182 9.68 -16.32 7.44
C ILE A 182 9.54 -17.02 8.82
N GLY A 183 8.36 -16.95 9.45
CA GLY A 183 8.10 -17.63 10.73
C GLY A 183 7.86 -19.14 10.63
N SER A 184 7.65 -19.68 9.43
CA SER A 184 7.35 -21.11 9.22
C SER A 184 8.60 -22.00 9.15
N GLY A 185 9.80 -21.41 9.09
CA GLY A 185 11.08 -22.12 8.93
C GLY A 185 11.86 -22.45 10.21
N GLN A 186 11.33 -22.15 11.40
CA GLN A 186 12.01 -22.42 12.69
C GLN A 186 11.20 -23.32 13.63
N PHE A 187 10.63 -24.42 13.12
CA PHE A 187 10.21 -25.54 13.97
C PHE A 187 10.40 -26.87 13.24
N THR A 188 11.64 -27.36 13.23
CA THR A 188 11.95 -28.80 13.07
C THR A 188 13.05 -29.18 14.05
#